data_AF-A0A8H3US04-F1
#
_entry.id   AF-A0A8H3US04-F1
#
_cell.length_a   1.000
_cell.length_b   1.000
_cell.length_c   1.000
_cell.angle_alpha   90.00
_cell.angle_beta   90.00
_cell.angle_gamma   90.00
#
_symmetry.space_group_name_H-M   'P 1'
#
loop_
_entity.id
_entity.type
_entity.pdbx_description
1 polymer ?
#
loop_
_entity_poly.entity_id
_entity_poly.type
_entity_poly.pdbx_seq_one_letter_code
_entity_poly.pdbx_strand_id
1 'polypeptide(L)'
;MRTIYLLILAIAALSSLVNSKPVVAREVQAIQTAHHAAIIASKEASDARLFPGYNIHTYTWTFDIHPGAANNTASFKGTIEHAMAQMEEIYPGWRKEYDEHYAKNPIQKRGREDREEYWNKEWDCDNGDAASPQRHWLLAFQPDIKTSIDYLHRQRGPTISPPNHCSRISCSRFGSAVFLCNHDPLELHLQDWTRVTDGAEFINRKCVAEIFMGLKSVKGQVTHNCDSRPLLPGQDRFGCPHESWSVEIHAINEKC
;
A
#
# COMPACT_ATOMS: atom_id res chain seq x y z
N MET A 1 29.67 69.59 23.10
CA MET A 1 28.24 69.18 23.08
C MET A 1 27.75 69.33 21.65
N ARG A 2 27.11 68.29 21.06
CA ARG A 2 26.61 68.17 19.67
C ARG A 2 27.53 67.51 18.63
N THR A 3 27.85 66.21 18.78
CA THR A 3 28.23 65.39 17.60
C THR A 3 28.16 63.85 17.77
N ILE A 4 27.39 63.29 18.71
CA ILE A 4 27.30 61.82 18.90
C ILE A 4 25.85 61.35 19.17
N TYR A 5 24.86 61.86 18.42
CA TYR A 5 23.46 61.43 18.58
C TYR A 5 22.74 61.07 17.27
N LEU A 6 23.44 61.01 16.14
CA LEU A 6 22.84 60.75 14.82
C LEU A 6 23.16 59.38 14.22
N LEU A 7 23.90 58.51 14.91
CA LEU A 7 24.25 57.18 14.39
C LEU A 7 23.46 56.01 15.00
N ILE A 8 22.58 56.25 15.96
CA ILE A 8 21.76 55.19 16.60
C ILE A 8 20.33 55.11 16.01
N LEU A 9 19.89 56.13 15.27
CA LEU A 9 18.56 56.13 14.63
C LEU A 9 18.52 55.48 13.24
N ALA A 10 19.65 55.03 12.70
CA ALA A 10 19.71 54.29 11.43
C ALA A 10 19.66 52.75 11.57
N ILE A 11 19.63 52.21 12.79
CA ILE A 11 19.61 50.75 13.02
C ILE A 11 18.23 50.24 13.49
N ALA A 12 17.32 51.13 13.91
CA ALA A 12 16.00 50.72 14.42
C ALA A 12 14.87 50.72 13.36
N ALA A 13 15.15 51.05 12.10
CA ALA A 13 14.13 51.13 11.04
C ALA A 13 14.37 50.19 9.84
N LEU A 14 15.25 49.19 9.98
CA LEU A 14 15.45 48.13 8.98
C LEU A 14 15.10 46.73 9.49
N SER A 15 14.47 46.61 10.66
CA SER A 15 14.05 45.31 11.21
C SER A 15 12.60 44.94 10.88
N SER A 16 11.86 45.76 10.12
CA SER A 16 10.42 45.55 9.87
C SER A 16 10.05 45.00 8.48
N LEU A 17 11.02 44.54 7.67
CA LEU A 17 10.75 44.07 6.31
C LEU A 17 11.36 42.69 5.99
N VAL A 18 11.14 41.68 6.83
CA VAL A 18 11.09 40.27 6.34
C VAL A 18 10.09 39.48 7.19
N ASN A 19 8.80 39.70 6.96
CA ASN A 19 7.75 38.77 7.37
C ASN A 19 7.22 37.99 6.16
N SER A 20 8.12 37.41 5.35
CA SER A 20 7.79 36.63 4.16
C SER A 20 7.54 35.14 4.43
N LYS A 21 7.53 34.71 5.70
CA LYS A 21 7.55 33.27 6.06
C LYS A 21 6.23 32.48 5.84
N PRO A 22 5.00 33.04 5.82
CA PRO A 22 3.80 32.20 5.65
C PRO A 22 3.41 31.91 4.19
N VAL A 23 3.83 32.74 3.23
CA VAL A 23 3.45 32.58 1.81
C VAL A 23 4.25 31.45 1.16
N VAL A 24 5.57 31.42 1.39
CA VAL A 24 6.47 30.41 0.83
C VAL A 24 6.14 28.99 1.31
N ALA A 25 5.78 28.82 2.59
CA ALA A 25 5.43 27.52 3.15
C ALA A 25 4.13 26.93 2.54
N ARG A 26 3.13 27.78 2.29
CA ARG A 26 1.87 27.36 1.65
C ARG A 26 2.06 26.99 0.18
N GLU A 27 2.91 27.72 -0.55
CA GLU A 27 3.25 27.40 -1.94
C GLU A 27 3.98 26.06 -2.05
N VAL A 28 4.95 25.79 -1.17
CA VAL A 28 5.67 24.51 -1.14
C VAL A 28 4.72 23.34 -0.87
N GLN A 29 3.81 23.47 0.10
CA GLN A 29 2.84 22.41 0.42
C GLN A 29 1.86 22.14 -0.74
N ALA A 30 1.41 23.19 -1.43
CA ALA A 30 0.55 23.05 -2.60
C ALA A 30 1.26 22.35 -3.77
N ILE A 31 2.53 22.69 -4.02
CA ILE A 31 3.36 22.03 -5.04
C ILE A 31 3.56 20.55 -4.70
N GLN A 32 3.89 20.22 -3.45
CA GLN A 32 4.05 18.83 -2.99
C GLN A 32 2.75 18.03 -3.18
N THR A 33 1.62 18.62 -2.79
CA THR A 33 0.31 17.96 -2.95
C THR A 33 -0.01 17.70 -4.43
N ALA A 34 0.24 18.68 -5.30
CA ALA A 34 0.05 18.53 -6.74
C ALA A 34 0.99 17.45 -7.34
N HIS A 35 2.24 17.39 -6.86
CA HIS A 35 3.21 16.39 -7.27
C HIS A 35 2.75 14.97 -6.88
N HIS A 36 2.32 14.75 -5.64
CA HIS A 36 1.81 13.45 -5.18
C HIS A 36 0.54 13.05 -5.94
N ALA A 37 -0.38 13.98 -6.20
CA ALA A 37 -1.56 13.72 -7.01
C ALA A 37 -1.22 13.31 -8.45
N ALA A 38 -0.22 13.94 -9.07
CA ALA A 38 0.24 13.57 -10.41
C ALA A 38 0.87 12.17 -10.45
N ILE A 39 1.64 11.80 -9.42
CA ILE A 39 2.19 10.44 -9.28
C ILE A 39 1.06 9.41 -9.19
N ILE A 40 0.06 9.66 -8.35
CA ILE A 40 -1.10 8.78 -8.19
C ILE A 40 -1.83 8.62 -9.52
N ALA A 41 -2.17 9.71 -10.20
CA ALA A 41 -2.88 9.68 -11.48
C ALA A 41 -2.11 8.90 -12.57
N SER A 42 -0.78 9.05 -12.61
CA SER A 42 0.07 8.27 -13.54
C SER A 42 0.01 6.77 -13.24
N LYS A 43 0.06 6.38 -11.96
CA LYS A 43 -0.02 4.97 -11.55
C LYS A 43 -1.40 4.39 -11.85
N GLU A 44 -2.48 5.13 -11.55
CA GLU A 44 -3.86 4.73 -11.86
C GLU A 44 -4.06 4.50 -13.37
N ALA A 45 -3.54 5.39 -14.21
CA ALA A 45 -3.60 5.22 -15.67
C ALA A 45 -2.80 3.99 -16.15
N SER A 46 -1.74 3.61 -15.44
CA SER A 46 -0.97 2.41 -15.71
C SER A 46 -1.70 1.14 -15.31
N ASP A 47 -2.29 1.14 -14.12
CA ASP A 47 -3.07 0.03 -13.59
C ASP A 47 -4.34 -0.22 -14.40
N ALA A 48 -4.99 0.83 -14.91
CA ALA A 48 -6.16 0.70 -15.77
C ALA A 48 -5.88 -0.11 -17.05
N ARG A 49 -4.62 -0.13 -17.52
CA ARG A 49 -4.20 -0.98 -18.65
C ARG A 49 -4.00 -2.44 -18.26
N LEU A 50 -3.68 -2.70 -16.99
CA LEU A 50 -3.46 -4.05 -16.46
C LEU A 50 -4.78 -4.74 -16.11
N PHE A 51 -5.80 -3.96 -15.72
CA PHE A 51 -7.11 -4.45 -15.30
C PHE A 51 -8.25 -3.93 -16.20
N PRO A 52 -8.31 -4.33 -17.49
CA PRO A 52 -9.38 -3.90 -18.38
C PRO A 52 -10.74 -4.37 -17.84
N GLY A 53 -11.70 -3.44 -17.75
CA GLY A 53 -13.04 -3.70 -17.22
C GLY A 53 -13.19 -3.43 -15.72
N TYR A 54 -12.11 -3.17 -15.00
CA TYR A 54 -12.14 -2.71 -13.61
C TYR A 54 -11.90 -1.20 -13.53
N ASN A 55 -12.46 -0.58 -12.50
CA ASN A 55 -12.04 0.75 -12.10
C ASN A 55 -10.79 0.63 -11.21
N ILE A 56 -9.93 1.64 -11.23
CA ILE A 56 -8.77 1.67 -10.34
C ILE A 56 -9.10 2.49 -9.10
N HIS A 57 -8.89 1.89 -7.93
CA HIS A 57 -9.03 2.55 -6.65
C HIS A 57 -7.66 2.80 -6.02
N THR A 58 -7.45 4.04 -5.55
CA THR A 58 -6.27 4.39 -4.76
C THR A 58 -6.61 4.40 -3.28
N TYR A 59 -5.93 3.54 -2.52
CA TYR A 59 -6.09 3.46 -1.08
C TYR A 59 -5.62 4.73 -0.37
N THR A 60 -6.28 5.00 0.76
CA THR A 60 -5.84 5.97 1.76
C THR A 60 -5.32 5.22 2.97
N TRP A 61 -4.07 5.48 3.35
CA TRP A 61 -3.40 4.88 4.50
C TRP A 61 -3.41 5.88 5.65
N THR A 62 -3.74 5.42 6.84
CA THR A 62 -3.73 6.24 8.05
C THR A 62 -2.66 5.72 8.99
N PHE A 63 -1.74 6.59 9.39
CA PHE A 63 -0.64 6.27 10.28
C PHE A 63 -0.73 7.09 11.56
N ASP A 64 -0.30 6.50 12.68
CA ASP A 64 -0.04 7.26 13.90
C ASP A 64 1.20 8.15 13.68
N ILE A 65 1.08 9.45 13.98
CA ILE A 65 2.21 10.39 13.94
C ILE A 65 3.27 10.00 14.96
N HIS A 66 2.85 9.46 16.10
CA HIS A 66 3.73 8.78 17.04
C HIS A 66 3.29 7.31 17.14
N PRO A 67 4.03 6.36 16.58
CA PRO A 67 3.65 4.94 16.55
C PRO A 67 3.21 4.41 17.92
N GLY A 68 1.95 3.96 18.03
CA GLY A 68 1.36 3.47 19.27
C GLY A 68 0.55 4.51 20.06
N ALA A 69 0.56 5.78 19.66
CA ALA A 69 -0.31 6.82 20.19
C ALA A 69 -1.48 7.08 19.24
N ALA A 70 -2.61 6.38 19.48
CA ALA A 70 -3.79 6.39 18.61
C ALA A 70 -4.49 7.77 18.47
N ASN A 71 -4.06 8.79 19.21
CA ASN A 71 -4.78 10.05 19.36
C ASN A 71 -4.29 11.12 18.36
N ASN A 72 -3.29 10.81 17.53
CA ASN A 72 -2.72 11.74 16.58
C ASN A 72 -2.31 10.99 15.30
N THR A 73 -3.10 11.13 14.25
CA THR A 73 -2.93 10.37 12.99
C THR A 73 -2.83 11.29 11.78
N ALA A 74 -2.21 10.80 10.71
CA ALA A 74 -2.17 11.45 9.41
C ALA A 74 -2.52 10.45 8.30
N SER A 75 -3.19 10.92 7.25
CA SER A 75 -3.69 10.07 6.17
C SER A 75 -3.15 10.48 4.80
N PHE A 76 -2.75 9.50 3.99
CA PHE A 76 -2.12 9.72 2.68
C PHE A 76 -2.64 8.75 1.64
N LYS A 77 -2.82 9.22 0.41
CA LYS A 77 -3.24 8.39 -0.72
C LYS A 77 -2.04 7.76 -1.41
N GLY A 78 -2.24 6.59 -2.02
CA GLY A 78 -1.26 5.90 -2.87
C GLY A 78 -1.04 4.45 -2.48
N THR A 79 0.09 3.88 -2.91
CA THR A 79 0.59 2.63 -2.32
C THR A 79 1.10 2.89 -0.91
N ILE A 80 1.24 1.83 -0.11
CA ILE A 80 1.79 1.93 1.25
C ILE A 80 3.17 2.59 1.27
N GLU A 81 4.05 2.29 0.32
CA GLU A 81 5.38 2.92 0.25
C GLU A 81 5.29 4.41 -0.07
N HIS A 82 4.39 4.81 -0.97
CA HIS A 82 4.18 6.22 -1.32
C HIS A 82 3.55 7.00 -0.16
N ALA A 83 2.64 6.39 0.58
CA ALA A 83 2.04 6.96 1.77
C ALA A 83 3.07 7.11 2.91
N MET A 84 3.93 6.10 3.12
CA MET A 84 5.03 6.19 4.08
C MET A 84 6.08 7.25 3.68
N ALA A 85 6.32 7.46 2.37
CA ALA A 85 7.20 8.52 1.89
C ALA A 85 6.63 9.92 2.16
N GLN A 86 5.33 10.13 1.92
CA GLN A 86 4.64 11.37 2.29
C GLN A 86 4.70 11.60 3.81
N MET A 87 4.54 10.54 4.61
CA MET A 87 4.64 10.62 6.06
C MET A 87 6.03 11.09 6.51
N GLU A 88 7.10 10.52 5.96
CA GLU A 88 8.48 10.92 6.26
C GLU A 88 8.80 12.35 5.76
N GLU A 89 8.21 12.77 4.64
CA GLU A 89 8.37 14.13 4.11
C GLU A 89 7.77 15.19 5.04
N ILE A 90 6.62 14.91 5.65
CA ILE A 90 5.91 15.83 6.55
C ILE A 90 6.43 15.71 8.00
N TYR A 91 6.79 14.50 8.42
CA TYR A 91 7.29 14.20 9.77
C TYR A 91 8.68 13.54 9.68
N PRO A 92 9.76 14.32 9.42
CA PRO A 92 11.11 13.76 9.30
C PRO A 92 11.53 12.95 10.52
N GLY A 93 12.06 11.75 10.29
CA GLY A 93 12.44 10.81 11.34
C GLY A 93 11.32 9.86 11.78
N TRP A 94 10.09 10.08 11.33
CA TRP A 94 8.95 9.21 11.64
C TRP A 94 9.22 7.76 11.26
N ARG A 95 9.85 7.52 10.10
CA ARG A 95 10.13 6.18 9.61
C ARG A 95 10.98 5.36 10.57
N LYS A 96 11.95 6.01 11.21
CA LYS A 96 12.80 5.38 12.22
C LYS A 96 11.99 5.00 13.45
N GLU A 97 11.18 5.92 13.96
CA GLU A 97 10.29 5.65 15.11
C GLU A 97 9.29 4.53 14.80
N TYR A 98 8.75 4.52 13.58
CA TYR A 98 7.85 3.49 13.08
C TYR A 98 8.53 2.12 13.10
N ASP A 99 9.68 1.99 12.46
CA ASP A 99 10.40 0.71 12.41
C ASP A 99 10.84 0.23 13.80
N GLU A 100 11.27 1.13 14.69
CA GLU A 100 11.61 0.80 16.08
C GLU A 100 10.40 0.34 16.90
N HIS A 101 9.23 0.97 16.73
CA HIS A 101 8.01 0.56 17.42
C HIS A 101 7.59 -0.85 17.06
N TYR A 102 7.56 -1.18 15.76
CA TYR A 102 7.16 -2.50 15.28
C TYR A 102 8.22 -3.57 15.54
N ALA A 103 9.50 -3.21 15.65
CA ALA A 103 10.55 -4.13 16.11
C ALA A 103 10.34 -4.53 17.58
N LYS A 104 9.88 -3.61 18.44
CA LYS A 104 9.57 -3.87 19.85
C LYS A 104 8.20 -4.52 20.07
N ASN A 105 7.25 -4.25 19.18
CA ASN A 105 5.87 -4.72 19.25
C ASN A 105 5.50 -5.47 17.96
N PRO A 106 6.09 -6.65 17.71
CA PRO A 106 5.80 -7.40 16.50
C PRO A 106 4.31 -7.79 16.48
N ILE A 107 3.64 -7.49 15.36
CA ILE A 107 2.29 -8.01 15.14
C ILE A 107 2.37 -9.52 14.99
N GLN A 108 1.51 -10.23 15.71
CA GLN A 108 1.43 -11.68 15.62
C GLN A 108 1.01 -12.07 14.21
N LYS A 109 1.96 -12.55 13.41
CA LYS A 109 1.66 -13.19 12.13
C LYS A 109 0.88 -14.47 12.43
N ARG A 110 -0.20 -14.72 11.69
CA ARG A 110 -0.89 -16.02 11.78
C ARG A 110 0.10 -17.16 11.55
N GLY A 111 -0.12 -18.28 12.25
CA GLY A 111 0.72 -19.45 12.17
C GLY A 111 0.86 -19.93 10.73
N ARG A 112 1.94 -20.67 10.44
CA ARG A 112 2.16 -21.21 9.10
C ARG A 112 1.11 -22.27 8.73
N GLU A 113 0.51 -22.90 9.74
CA GLU A 113 -0.57 -23.90 9.64
C GLU A 113 -1.91 -23.22 9.33
N ASP A 114 -2.23 -22.10 10.00
CA ASP A 114 -3.42 -21.26 9.73
C ASP A 114 -3.44 -20.66 8.31
N ARG A 115 -2.27 -20.55 7.67
CA ARG A 115 -2.13 -20.02 6.30
C ARG A 115 -2.53 -21.02 5.22
N GLU A 116 -2.61 -22.32 5.52
CA GLU A 116 -3.22 -23.31 4.63
C GLU A 116 -4.75 -23.37 4.78
N GLU A 117 -5.27 -22.93 5.94
CA GLU A 117 -6.70 -22.76 6.28
C GLU A 117 -7.38 -21.59 5.53
N TYR A 118 -6.75 -21.10 4.47
CA TYR A 118 -7.39 -20.24 3.49
C TYR A 118 -8.38 -21.10 2.68
N TRP A 119 -9.61 -21.21 3.19
CA TRP A 119 -10.69 -22.01 2.63
C TRP A 119 -10.96 -21.65 1.16
N ASN A 120 -11.17 -22.65 0.31
CA ASN A 120 -11.73 -22.49 -1.04
C ASN A 120 -11.01 -21.49 -1.98
N LYS A 121 -9.69 -21.45 -1.91
CA LYS A 121 -8.87 -20.64 -2.83
C LYS A 121 -8.70 -21.30 -4.19
N GLU A 122 -8.93 -20.52 -5.23
CA GLU A 122 -8.39 -20.76 -6.56
C GLU A 122 -7.11 -19.94 -6.70
N TRP A 123 -6.06 -20.52 -7.27
CA TRP A 123 -4.82 -19.78 -7.52
C TRP A 123 -4.30 -20.09 -8.91
N ASP A 124 -3.66 -19.10 -9.49
CA ASP A 124 -3.02 -19.19 -10.79
C ASP A 124 -1.62 -18.56 -10.69
N CYS A 125 -0.59 -19.32 -11.06
CA CYS A 125 0.78 -18.82 -11.09
C CYS A 125 1.16 -18.30 -12.49
N ASP A 126 0.22 -18.27 -13.44
CA ASP A 126 0.44 -17.94 -14.84
C ASP A 126 1.58 -18.81 -15.43
N ASN A 127 1.48 -20.12 -15.18
CA ASN A 127 2.47 -21.14 -15.58
C ASN A 127 2.37 -21.53 -17.07
N GLY A 128 1.57 -20.82 -17.88
CA GLY A 128 1.53 -20.99 -19.33
C GLY A 128 0.45 -21.91 -19.88
N ASP A 129 -0.72 -22.02 -19.24
CA ASP A 129 -1.88 -22.56 -19.94
C ASP A 129 -2.36 -21.52 -20.97
N ALA A 130 -2.10 -21.84 -22.24
CA ALA A 130 -2.52 -21.08 -23.43
C ALA A 130 -4.03 -20.81 -23.52
N ALA A 131 -4.82 -21.24 -22.54
CA ALA A 131 -6.25 -21.01 -22.40
C ALA A 131 -6.61 -19.62 -21.84
N SER A 132 -5.66 -18.88 -21.26
CA SER A 132 -5.88 -17.48 -20.84
C SER A 132 -4.89 -16.51 -21.53
N PRO A 133 -5.01 -16.28 -22.85
CA PRO A 133 -4.11 -15.40 -23.62
C PRO A 133 -4.16 -13.92 -23.21
N GLN A 134 -4.90 -13.57 -22.15
CA GLN A 134 -5.24 -12.20 -21.77
C GLN A 134 -4.44 -11.70 -20.55
N ARG A 135 -3.76 -12.56 -19.79
CA ARG A 135 -3.00 -12.15 -18.57
C ARG A 135 -1.57 -12.67 -18.59
N HIS A 136 -0.70 -12.05 -19.40
CA HIS A 136 0.74 -12.30 -19.32
C HIS A 136 1.35 -11.45 -18.20
N TRP A 137 1.30 -11.95 -16.97
CA TRP A 137 1.92 -11.25 -15.85
C TRP A 137 3.44 -11.26 -16.00
N LEU A 138 4.04 -10.08 -15.80
CA LEU A 138 5.48 -9.96 -15.72
C LEU A 138 5.98 -10.49 -14.38
N LEU A 139 7.18 -11.07 -14.38
CA LEU A 139 7.82 -11.60 -13.17
C LEU A 139 8.22 -10.47 -12.22
N ALA A 140 7.65 -10.46 -11.02
CA ALA A 140 8.06 -9.59 -9.92
C ALA A 140 9.25 -10.16 -9.16
N PHE A 141 10.12 -9.30 -8.65
CA PHE A 141 11.25 -9.69 -7.82
C PHE A 141 10.75 -10.15 -6.43
N GLN A 142 11.00 -11.41 -6.09
CA GLN A 142 10.45 -12.05 -4.88
C GLN A 142 10.86 -11.36 -3.56
N PRO A 143 12.11 -10.90 -3.38
CA PRO A 143 12.50 -10.18 -2.17
C PRO A 143 11.72 -8.88 -1.96
N ASP A 144 11.40 -8.17 -3.03
CA ASP A 144 10.61 -6.94 -2.97
C ASP A 144 9.17 -7.22 -2.51
N ILE A 145 8.55 -8.29 -3.05
CA ILE A 145 7.21 -8.72 -2.63
C ILE A 145 7.21 -9.13 -1.14
N LYS A 146 8.29 -9.75 -0.66
CA LYS A 146 8.42 -10.03 0.77
C LYS A 146 8.43 -8.75 1.62
N THR A 147 9.14 -7.71 1.19
CA THR A 147 9.12 -6.40 1.85
C THR A 147 7.72 -5.77 1.83
N SER A 148 7.02 -5.83 0.70
CA SER A 148 5.62 -5.40 0.57
C SER A 148 4.70 -6.11 1.58
N ILE A 149 4.79 -7.44 1.67
CA ILE A 149 4.03 -8.25 2.62
C ILE A 149 4.32 -7.83 4.06
N ASP A 150 5.59 -7.57 4.39
CA ASP A 150 5.99 -7.13 5.73
C ASP A 150 5.44 -5.74 6.09
N TYR A 151 5.32 -4.80 5.14
CA TYR A 151 4.66 -3.51 5.40
C TYR A 151 3.16 -3.66 5.57
N LEU A 152 2.50 -4.44 4.71
CA LEU A 152 1.07 -4.67 4.78
C LEU A 152 0.66 -5.36 6.09
N HIS A 153 1.45 -6.32 6.58
CA HIS A 153 1.22 -6.96 7.88
C HIS A 153 1.26 -5.99 9.06
N ARG A 154 1.91 -4.84 8.91
CA ARG A 154 2.02 -3.85 10.00
C ARG A 154 0.82 -2.92 10.08
N GLN A 155 -0.04 -2.94 9.06
CA GLN A 155 -1.16 -2.01 8.96
C GLN A 155 -2.33 -2.48 9.80
N ARG A 156 -3.01 -1.53 10.43
CA ARG A 156 -4.18 -1.75 11.27
C ARG A 156 -5.42 -1.17 10.58
N GLY A 157 -6.57 -1.59 11.07
CA GLY A 157 -7.86 -1.06 10.64
C GLY A 157 -8.45 -1.82 9.44
N PRO A 158 -9.75 -1.60 9.18
CA PRO A 158 -10.45 -2.31 8.13
C PRO A 158 -9.90 -1.94 6.75
N THR A 159 -9.86 -2.93 5.86
CA THR A 159 -9.60 -2.71 4.43
C THR A 159 -10.93 -2.72 3.70
N ILE A 160 -11.24 -1.62 3.04
CA ILE A 160 -12.47 -1.45 2.27
C ILE A 160 -12.09 -1.37 0.79
N SER A 161 -12.72 -2.15 -0.08
CA SER A 161 -12.52 -2.05 -1.54
C SER A 161 -13.86 -1.87 -2.25
N PRO A 162 -14.05 -0.82 -3.07
CA PRO A 162 -15.30 -0.62 -3.79
C PRO A 162 -15.62 -1.77 -4.77
N PRO A 163 -16.89 -1.96 -5.14
CA PRO A 163 -17.31 -2.97 -6.12
C PRO A 163 -16.56 -2.86 -7.45
N ASN A 164 -16.13 -3.99 -8.04
CA ASN A 164 -15.46 -4.03 -9.35
C ASN A 164 -14.25 -3.08 -9.47
N HIS A 165 -13.47 -2.95 -8.40
CA HIS A 165 -12.23 -2.18 -8.41
C HIS A 165 -11.00 -3.04 -8.15
N CYS A 166 -9.90 -2.70 -8.82
CA CYS A 166 -8.57 -3.17 -8.49
C CYS A 166 -7.74 -2.02 -7.93
N SER A 167 -6.86 -2.33 -7.00
CA SER A 167 -6.03 -1.32 -6.33
C SER A 167 -4.61 -1.80 -6.19
N ARG A 168 -3.65 -0.98 -6.61
CA ARG A 168 -2.23 -1.19 -6.28
C ARG A 168 -2.01 -0.81 -4.82
N ILE A 169 -1.90 -1.80 -3.93
CA ILE A 169 -1.76 -1.56 -2.49
C ILE A 169 -0.31 -1.41 -2.07
N SER A 170 0.62 -2.02 -2.81
CA SER A 170 2.05 -1.92 -2.57
C SER A 170 2.82 -1.97 -3.89
N CYS A 171 3.94 -1.26 -3.96
CA CYS A 171 4.93 -1.44 -5.02
C CYS A 171 6.36 -1.42 -4.51
N SER A 172 7.29 -1.76 -5.38
CA SER A 172 8.71 -1.77 -5.07
C SER A 172 9.54 -0.91 -6.02
N ARG A 173 10.77 -0.63 -5.60
CA ARG A 173 11.75 0.12 -6.38
C ARG A 173 12.12 -0.57 -7.69
N PHE A 174 12.02 -1.90 -7.76
CA PHE A 174 12.31 -2.69 -8.95
C PHE A 174 11.05 -3.08 -9.73
N GLY A 175 9.93 -2.39 -9.48
CA GLY A 175 8.71 -2.56 -10.26
C GLY A 175 7.97 -3.85 -9.93
N SER A 176 8.06 -4.37 -8.70
CA SER A 176 7.15 -5.41 -8.21
C SER A 176 5.92 -4.75 -7.59
N ALA A 177 4.74 -5.34 -7.71
CA ALA A 177 3.53 -4.80 -7.09
C ALA A 177 2.62 -5.89 -6.52
N VAL A 178 1.86 -5.51 -5.50
CA VAL A 178 0.75 -6.28 -4.94
C VAL A 178 -0.54 -5.52 -5.21
N PHE A 179 -1.53 -6.23 -5.73
CA PHE A 179 -2.85 -5.70 -6.03
C PHE A 179 -3.92 -6.40 -5.19
N LEU A 180 -4.94 -5.64 -4.82
CA LEU A 180 -6.20 -6.15 -4.28
C LEU A 180 -7.32 -5.83 -5.26
N CYS A 181 -8.02 -6.85 -5.73
CA CYS A 181 -9.15 -6.73 -6.63
C CYS A 181 -10.42 -7.23 -5.97
N ASN A 182 -11.47 -6.42 -6.02
CA ASN A 182 -12.82 -6.80 -5.64
C ASN A 182 -13.61 -7.12 -6.91
N HIS A 183 -13.97 -8.39 -7.08
CA HIS A 183 -14.72 -8.87 -8.25
C HIS A 183 -16.23 -8.85 -8.01
N ASP A 184 -16.66 -8.54 -6.79
CA ASP A 184 -18.07 -8.48 -6.44
C ASP A 184 -18.73 -7.16 -6.86
N PRO A 185 -20.05 -7.21 -7.07
CA PRO A 185 -20.86 -6.01 -7.19
C PRO A 185 -21.09 -5.28 -5.86
N LEU A 186 -20.57 -5.81 -4.74
CA LEU A 186 -20.69 -5.24 -3.39
C LEU A 186 -19.34 -4.77 -2.86
N GLU A 187 -19.37 -3.89 -1.86
CA GLU A 187 -18.16 -3.39 -1.20
C GLU A 187 -17.51 -4.52 -0.38
N LEU A 188 -16.22 -4.74 -0.60
CA LEU A 188 -15.44 -5.69 0.17
C LEU A 188 -15.03 -5.05 1.50
N HIS A 189 -15.42 -5.66 2.61
CA HIS A 189 -15.01 -5.25 3.96
C HIS A 189 -14.14 -6.33 4.61
N LEU A 190 -12.85 -6.07 4.76
CA LEU A 190 -11.95 -6.90 5.55
C LEU A 190 -11.72 -6.23 6.90
N GLN A 191 -11.73 -7.01 7.98
CA GLN A 191 -11.47 -6.52 9.33
C GLN A 191 -10.06 -5.92 9.47
N ASP A 192 -9.10 -6.51 8.76
CA ASP A 192 -7.71 -6.10 8.73
C ASP A 192 -7.02 -6.59 7.43
N TRP A 193 -5.74 -6.26 7.29
CA TRP A 193 -4.91 -6.63 6.14
C TRP A 193 -4.47 -8.09 6.13
N THR A 194 -4.76 -8.87 7.19
CA THR A 194 -4.19 -10.22 7.38
C THR A 194 -4.61 -11.18 6.27
N ARG A 195 -5.85 -11.09 5.77
CA ARG A 195 -6.31 -11.95 4.66
C ARG A 195 -5.61 -11.60 3.34
N VAL A 196 -5.33 -10.33 3.11
CA VAL A 196 -4.60 -9.85 1.92
C VAL A 196 -3.14 -10.28 1.99
N THR A 197 -2.49 -10.09 3.15
CA THR A 197 -1.09 -10.48 3.34
C THR A 197 -0.89 -11.98 3.24
N ASP A 198 -1.83 -12.78 3.75
CA ASP A 198 -1.76 -14.23 3.66
C ASP A 198 -1.92 -14.71 2.22
N GLY A 199 -2.78 -14.05 1.44
CA GLY A 199 -2.92 -14.30 0.00
C GLY A 199 -1.63 -13.97 -0.76
N ALA A 200 -1.06 -12.79 -0.51
CA ALA A 200 0.22 -12.39 -1.09
C ALA A 200 1.35 -13.35 -0.70
N GLU A 201 1.41 -13.78 0.56
CA GLU A 201 2.42 -14.73 1.02
C GLU A 201 2.20 -16.12 0.45
N PHE A 202 0.95 -16.55 0.24
CA PHE A 202 0.64 -17.80 -0.45
C PHE A 202 1.23 -17.80 -1.87
N ILE A 203 0.94 -16.76 -2.66
CA ILE A 203 1.51 -16.60 -4.01
C ILE A 203 3.05 -16.54 -3.95
N ASN A 204 3.60 -15.74 -3.03
CA ASN A 204 5.06 -15.57 -2.84
C ASN A 204 5.81 -16.87 -2.50
N ARG A 205 5.10 -17.88 -1.99
CA ARG A 205 5.66 -19.22 -1.73
C ARG A 205 5.35 -20.21 -2.84
N LYS A 206 4.12 -20.23 -3.36
CA LYS A 206 3.62 -21.26 -4.27
C LYS A 206 3.95 -20.98 -5.73
N CYS A 207 4.00 -19.71 -6.11
CA CYS A 207 4.25 -19.27 -7.47
C CYS A 207 5.67 -18.69 -7.65
N VAL A 208 6.60 -19.13 -6.80
CA VAL A 208 8.01 -18.72 -6.93
C VAL A 208 8.66 -19.50 -8.07
N ALA A 209 9.25 -18.77 -9.01
CA ALA A 209 10.11 -19.30 -10.05
C ALA A 209 11.55 -18.89 -9.76
N GLU A 210 12.46 -19.86 -9.76
CA GLU A 210 13.88 -19.55 -9.82
C GLU A 210 14.23 -19.17 -11.25
N ILE A 211 14.86 -18.01 -11.41
CA ILE A 211 15.31 -17.52 -12.72
C ILE A 211 16.82 -17.77 -12.86
N PHE A 212 17.63 -16.71 -12.90
CA PHE A 212 19.07 -16.81 -13.10
C PHE A 212 19.85 -16.66 -11.78
N MET A 213 20.87 -17.50 -11.58
CA MET A 213 21.80 -17.43 -10.43
C MET A 213 21.12 -17.41 -9.05
N GLY A 214 20.06 -18.19 -8.84
CA GLY A 214 19.36 -18.24 -7.56
C GLY A 214 18.48 -17.03 -7.25
N LEU A 215 18.35 -16.08 -8.18
CA LEU A 215 17.36 -15.00 -8.07
C LEU A 215 15.96 -15.61 -8.19
N LYS A 216 15.09 -15.23 -7.26
CA LYS A 216 13.71 -15.70 -7.19
C LYS A 216 12.79 -14.60 -7.70
N SER A 217 11.89 -15.02 -8.59
CA SER A 217 10.80 -14.18 -9.07
C SER A 217 9.47 -14.82 -8.74
N VAL A 218 8.42 -14.02 -8.76
CA VAL A 218 7.06 -14.45 -8.47
C VAL A 218 6.10 -13.73 -9.39
N LYS A 219 5.06 -14.43 -9.82
CA LYS A 219 3.85 -13.85 -10.37
C LYS A 219 2.69 -14.76 -10.03
N GLY A 220 1.49 -14.20 -9.89
CA GLY A 220 0.32 -15.03 -9.68
C GLY A 220 -0.84 -14.29 -9.03
N GLN A 221 -1.94 -15.00 -8.93
CA GLN A 221 -3.18 -14.58 -8.31
C GLN A 221 -3.64 -15.66 -7.34
N VAL A 222 -4.25 -15.24 -6.24
CA VAL A 222 -5.07 -16.09 -5.40
C VAL A 222 -6.41 -15.42 -5.22
N THR A 223 -7.46 -16.13 -5.59
CA THR A 223 -8.84 -15.70 -5.46
C THR A 223 -9.43 -16.33 -4.22
N HIS A 224 -10.01 -15.51 -3.38
CA HIS A 224 -10.84 -15.94 -2.27
C HIS A 224 -12.26 -16.06 -2.79
N ASN A 225 -12.73 -17.30 -2.94
CA ASN A 225 -14.11 -17.60 -3.26
C ASN A 225 -14.74 -18.29 -2.06
N CYS A 226 -15.85 -17.77 -1.55
CA CYS A 226 -16.67 -18.54 -0.62
C CYS A 226 -17.40 -19.66 -1.38
N ASP A 227 -16.93 -20.91 -1.25
CA ASP A 227 -17.61 -22.09 -1.81
C ASP A 227 -18.91 -22.38 -1.05
N SER A 228 -19.94 -22.76 -1.78
CA SER A 228 -21.28 -23.11 -1.31
C SER A 228 -21.37 -24.47 -0.58
N ARG A 229 -20.24 -25.08 -0.18
CA ARG A 229 -20.23 -26.43 0.40
C ARG A 229 -20.98 -26.48 1.75
N PRO A 230 -21.70 -27.59 2.04
CA PRO A 230 -22.40 -27.75 3.32
C PRO A 230 -21.40 -27.76 4.49
N LEU A 231 -21.62 -26.89 5.46
CA LEU A 231 -20.85 -26.83 6.70
C LEU A 231 -21.03 -28.12 7.52
N LEU A 232 -20.00 -28.51 8.28
CA LEU A 232 -20.14 -29.53 9.31
C LEU A 232 -21.05 -28.99 10.46
N PRO A 233 -21.76 -29.85 11.20
CA PRO A 233 -22.60 -29.41 12.31
C PRO A 233 -21.78 -28.65 13.37
N GLY A 234 -22.16 -27.40 13.67
CA GLY A 234 -21.50 -26.56 14.69
C GLY A 234 -20.74 -25.33 14.15
N GLN A 235 -20.72 -25.10 12.84
CA GLN A 235 -20.25 -23.84 12.26
C GLN A 235 -21.39 -22.82 12.18
N ASP A 236 -21.24 -21.70 12.89
CA ASP A 236 -22.15 -20.57 12.82
C ASP A 236 -22.12 -19.94 11.42
N ARG A 237 -23.31 -19.68 10.85
CA ARG A 237 -23.44 -18.94 9.60
C ARG A 237 -23.09 -17.46 9.85
N PHE A 238 -21.82 -17.10 9.71
CA PHE A 238 -21.48 -15.76 9.23
C PHE A 238 -21.40 -15.82 7.70
N GLY A 239 -22.08 -14.86 7.07
CA GLY A 239 -22.55 -14.90 5.69
C GLY A 239 -21.45 -15.01 4.64
N CYS A 240 -21.83 -15.56 3.49
CA CYS A 240 -21.01 -15.42 2.29
C CYS A 240 -21.81 -15.66 0.99
N PRO A 241 -22.88 -14.90 0.68
CA PRO A 241 -23.28 -14.70 -0.69
C PRO A 241 -22.53 -13.48 -1.24
N HIS A 242 -21.71 -13.65 -2.29
CA HIS A 242 -21.02 -12.57 -3.02
C HIS A 242 -19.74 -12.00 -2.36
N GLU A 243 -18.80 -12.87 -1.98
CA GLU A 243 -17.41 -12.46 -1.67
C GLU A 243 -16.41 -13.18 -2.59
N SER A 244 -16.28 -12.73 -3.84
CA SER A 244 -15.18 -13.00 -4.76
C SER A 244 -14.24 -11.79 -4.86
N TRP A 245 -13.04 -11.95 -4.30
CA TRP A 245 -11.96 -10.98 -4.40
C TRP A 245 -10.63 -11.70 -4.53
N SER A 246 -9.59 -11.01 -4.98
CA SER A 246 -8.27 -11.63 -5.15
C SER A 246 -7.12 -10.72 -4.77
N VAL A 247 -6.01 -11.38 -4.45
CA VAL A 247 -4.69 -10.76 -4.40
C VAL A 247 -3.94 -11.15 -5.66
N GLU A 248 -3.30 -10.18 -6.32
CA GLU A 248 -2.44 -10.43 -7.48
C GLU A 248 -1.03 -9.88 -7.23
N ILE A 249 -0.02 -10.61 -7.70
CA ILE A 249 1.38 -10.22 -7.66
C ILE A 249 1.94 -10.33 -9.08
N HIS A 250 2.50 -9.24 -9.57
CA HIS A 250 3.26 -9.23 -10.82
C HIS A 250 4.12 -7.97 -10.90
N ALA A 251 5.05 -7.95 -11.84
CA ALA A 251 5.80 -6.75 -12.14
C ALA A 251 4.95 -5.71 -12.87
N ILE A 252 5.39 -4.46 -12.74
CA ILE A 252 4.88 -3.23 -13.34
C ILE A 252 6.05 -2.49 -13.99
N ASN A 253 5.78 -1.70 -15.03
CA ASN A 253 6.81 -0.97 -15.77
C ASN A 253 7.29 0.30 -15.06
N GLU A 254 6.81 0.56 -13.84
CA GLU A 254 7.03 1.80 -13.10
C GLU A 254 7.58 1.50 -11.72
N LYS A 255 8.42 2.39 -11.21
CA LYS A 255 8.93 2.28 -9.85
C LYS A 255 7.91 2.80 -8.83
N CYS A 256 8.00 2.27 -7.62
CA CYS A 256 7.71 3.04 -6.42
C CYS A 256 8.78 4.15 -6.28
#